data_AF-A0A412Y079-F1
#
_entry.id   AF-A0A412Y079-F1
#
_cell.length_a   1.000
_cell.length_b   1.000
_cell.length_c   1.000
_cell.angle_alpha   90.00
_cell.angle_beta   90.00
_cell.angle_gamma   90.00
#
_symmetry.space_group_name_H-M   'P 1'
#
loop_
_entity.id
_entity.type
_entity.pdbx_description
1 polymer ?
#
loop_
_entity_poly.entity_id
_entity_poly.type
_entity_poly.pdbx_seq_one_letter_code
_entity_poly.pdbx_strand_id
1 'polypeptide(L)' 'MVCYWGNETEKHSSDILVDDQLLLERNATGKWNRKEFVNEEYAIPSIMTDGKAFITVTFRSKLNTATGGIFYIRLLKKER' A
#
# COMPACT_ATOMS: atom_id res chain seq x y z
N MET A 1 5.73 -2.73 4.44
CA MET A 1 4.60 -3.60 4.83
C MET A 1 3.42 -2.72 5.21
N VAL A 2 2.23 -3.05 4.72
CA VAL A 2 0.97 -2.38 5.09
C VAL A 2 -0.03 -3.44 5.54
N CYS A 3 -0.71 -3.18 6.65
CA CYS A 3 -1.71 -4.08 7.21
C CYS A 3 -3.13 -3.60 6.87
N TYR A 4 -3.92 -4.50 6.30
CA TYR A 4 -5.30 -4.27 5.88
C TYR A 4 -6.25 -5.24 6.56
N TRP A 5 -7.55 -4.95 6.53
CA TRP A 5 -8.58 -5.94 6.83
C TRP A 5 -8.76 -6.86 5.61
N GLY A 6 -8.74 -8.17 5.80
CA GLY A 6 -8.78 -9.15 4.71
C GLY A 6 -10.18 -9.42 4.13
N ASN A 7 -11.25 -8.94 4.79
CA ASN A 7 -12.63 -9.16 4.38
C ASN A 7 -13.30 -7.83 4.01
N GLU A 8 -12.66 -7.11 3.11
CA GLU A 8 -13.21 -5.90 2.50
C GLU A 8 -14.42 -6.25 1.61
N THR A 9 -15.50 -5.49 1.76
CA THR A 9 -16.77 -5.72 1.03
C THR A 9 -17.01 -4.74 -0.11
N GLU A 10 -16.23 -3.66 -0.19
CA GLU A 10 -16.37 -2.60 -1.19
C GLU A 10 -15.28 -2.68 -2.28
N LYS A 11 -15.35 -1.79 -3.26
CA LYS A 11 -14.32 -1.68 -4.31
C LYS A 11 -13.11 -0.94 -3.74
N HIS A 12 -11.98 -1.64 -3.68
CA HIS A 12 -10.73 -1.07 -3.21
C HIS A 12 -9.68 -1.03 -4.31
N SER A 13 -9.51 0.15 -4.90
CA SER A 13 -8.44 0.40 -5.87
C SER A 13 -7.75 1.71 -5.56
N SER A 14 -6.42 1.70 -5.58
CA SER A 14 -5.63 2.86 -5.18
C SER A 14 -4.26 2.84 -5.81
N ASP A 15 -3.73 4.02 -6.02
CA ASP A 15 -2.32 4.21 -6.34
C ASP A 15 -1.55 4.31 -5.02
N ILE A 16 -0.38 3.68 -4.98
CA ILE A 16 0.61 3.94 -3.94
C ILE A 16 1.69 4.80 -4.60
N LEU A 17 1.99 5.95 -4.01
CA LEU A 17 3.02 6.87 -4.48
C LEU A 17 4.10 7.04 -3.41
N VAL A 18 5.33 7.28 -3.86
CA VAL A 18 6.46 7.70 -3.03
C VAL A 18 6.96 9.03 -3.58
N ASP A 19 6.87 10.10 -2.79
CA ASP A 19 7.17 11.48 -3.20
C ASP A 19 6.49 11.86 -4.53
N ASP A 20 5.16 11.63 -4.60
CA ASP A 20 4.30 11.86 -5.78
C ASP A 20 4.65 11.06 -7.04
N GLN A 21 5.68 10.22 -6.99
CA GLN A 21 5.98 9.26 -8.04
C GLN A 21 5.19 7.97 -7.81
N LEU A 22 4.48 7.50 -8.83
CA LEU A 22 3.73 6.24 -8.78
C LEU A 22 4.69 5.07 -8.50
N LEU A 23 4.44 4.37 -7.40
CA LEU A 23 5.10 3.10 -7.09
C LEU A 23 4.37 1.96 -7.80
N LEU A 24 3.06 1.84 -7.56
CA LEU A 24 2.20 0.84 -8.20
C LEU A 24 0.72 1.19 -8.08
N GLU A 25 -0.07 0.58 -8.94
CA GLU A 25 -1.53 0.55 -8.82
C GLU A 25 -1.95 -0.73 -8.10
N ARG A 26 -2.75 -0.59 -7.03
CA ARG A 26 -3.29 -1.68 -6.23
C ARG A 26 -4.77 -1.88 -6.53
N ASN A 27 -5.18 -3.13 -6.69
CA ASN A 27 -6.57 -3.54 -6.62
C ASN A 27 -6.70 -4.65 -5.57
N ALA A 28 -7.45 -4.37 -4.51
CA ALA A 28 -7.71 -5.28 -3.41
C ALA A 28 -9.17 -5.77 -3.36
N THR A 29 -9.99 -5.39 -4.35
CA THR A 29 -11.41 -5.79 -4.42
C THR A 29 -11.51 -7.31 -4.48
N GLY A 30 -12.10 -7.93 -3.44
CA GLY A 30 -12.28 -9.39 -3.36
C GLY A 30 -10.97 -10.18 -3.36
N LYS A 31 -9.83 -9.56 -3.03
CA LYS A 31 -8.50 -10.19 -3.16
C LYS A 31 -8.26 -11.29 -2.14
N TRP A 32 -8.60 -11.04 -0.87
CA TRP A 32 -8.29 -11.97 0.23
C TRP A 32 -9.50 -12.80 0.65
N ASN A 33 -10.65 -12.16 0.89
CA ASN A 33 -11.88 -12.80 1.39
C ASN A 33 -11.65 -13.60 2.69
N ARG A 34 -10.92 -13.01 3.64
CA ARG A 34 -10.59 -13.63 4.94
C ARG A 34 -10.88 -12.69 6.08
N LYS A 35 -11.56 -13.17 7.12
CA LYS A 35 -11.90 -12.39 8.32
C LYS A 35 -10.71 -12.26 9.28
N GLU A 36 -9.58 -11.80 8.75
CA GLU A 36 -8.34 -11.60 9.49
C GLU A 36 -7.59 -10.38 8.95
N PHE A 37 -6.62 -9.87 9.72
CA PHE A 37 -5.71 -8.85 9.23
C PHE A 37 -4.69 -9.47 8.28
N VAL A 38 -4.44 -8.81 7.14
CA VAL A 38 -3.50 -9.28 6.13
C VAL A 38 -2.40 -8.25 5.92
N ASN A 39 -1.15 -8.72 5.94
CA ASN A 39 0.01 -7.91 5.61
C ASN A 39 0.31 -8.02 4.11
N GLU A 40 0.51 -6.88 3.48
CA GLU A 40 1.01 -6.80 2.11
C GLU A 40 2.34 -6.05 2.08
N GLU A 41 3.29 -6.59 1.32
CA GLU A 41 4.62 -6.03 1.18
C GLU A 41 4.82 -5.48 -0.22
N TYR A 42 5.32 -4.25 -0.29
CA TYR A 42 5.61 -3.57 -1.53
C TYR A 42 7.10 -3.25 -1.54
N ALA A 43 7.82 -3.80 -2.52
CA ALA A 43 9.21 -3.44 -2.75
C ALA A 43 9.27 -2.02 -3.29
N ILE A 44 10.03 -1.15 -2.60
CA ILE A 44 10.29 0.21 -3.07
C ILE A 44 11.63 0.18 -3.81
N PRO A 45 11.67 0.55 -5.10
CA PRO A 45 12.92 0.68 -5.85
C PRO A 45 13.88 1.66 -5.15
N SER A 46 15.18 1.33 -5.10
CA SER A 46 16.16 2.15 -4.38
C SER A 46 16.20 3.59 -4.92
N ILE A 47 15.99 3.77 -6.23
CA ILE A 47 15.89 5.07 -6.89
C ILE A 47 14.85 6.02 -6.25
N MET A 48 13.81 5.48 -5.59
CA MET A 48 12.79 6.29 -4.92
C MET A 48 13.19 6.73 -3.50
N THR A 49 14.22 6.12 -2.91
CA THR A 49 14.63 6.31 -1.50
C THR A 49 16.09 6.71 -1.32
N ASP A 50 16.96 6.48 -2.29
CA ASP A 50 18.41 6.64 -2.16
C ASP A 50 18.78 8.09 -1.84
N GLY A 51 19.58 8.28 -0.79
CA GLY A 51 20.01 9.59 -0.31
C GLY A 51 18.94 10.42 0.42
N LYS A 52 17.70 9.92 0.56
CA LYS A 52 16.62 10.65 1.23
C LYS A 52 16.56 10.33 2.72
N ALA A 53 16.45 11.37 3.55
CA ALA A 53 16.20 11.21 4.98
C ALA A 53 14.72 10.93 5.28
N PHE A 54 13.82 11.47 4.46
CA PHE A 54 12.38 11.33 4.58
C PHE A 54 11.76 11.06 3.21
N ILE A 55 10.67 10.30 3.20
CA ILE A 55 9.82 10.09 2.03
C ILE A 55 8.36 10.29 2.46
N THR A 56 7.54 10.75 1.53
CA THR A 56 6.09 10.79 1.69
C THR A 56 5.48 9.60 0.95
N VAL A 57 4.75 8.75 1.67
CA VAL A 57 4.00 7.65 1.08
C VAL A 57 2.53 8.03 1.01
N THR A 58 2.00 8.14 -0.20
CA THR A 58 0.61 8.54 -0.44
C THR A 58 -0.18 7.34 -0.93
N PHE A 59 -1.33 7.08 -0.30
CA PHE A 59 -2.31 6.13 -0.80
C PHE A 59 -3.48 6.89 -1.38
N ARG A 60 -3.60 6.89 -2.71
CA ARG A 60 -4.59 7.67 -3.44
C ARG A 60 -5.67 6.75 -3.99
N SER A 61 -6.88 6.83 -3.45
CA SER A 61 -8.03 6.10 -3.97
C SER A 61 -8.33 6.48 -5.43
N LYS A 62 -8.68 5.50 -6.26
CA LYS A 62 -9.20 5.77 -7.61
C LYS A 62 -10.65 6.23 -7.55
N LEU A 63 -11.12 6.85 -8.63
CA LEU A 63 -12.50 7.34 -8.75
C LEU A 63 -13.51 6.25 -8.39
N ASN A 64 -14.48 6.56 -7.52
CA ASN A 64 -15.53 5.64 -7.06
C ASN A 64 -15.02 4.36 -6.37
N THR A 65 -13.83 4.41 -5.77
CA THR A 65 -13.25 3.32 -4.96
C THR A 65 -12.64 3.87 -3.68
N ALA A 66 -12.34 3.01 -2.73
CA ALA A 66 -11.65 3.37 -1.49
C ALA A 66 -10.27 2.72 -1.40
N THR A 67 -9.43 3.19 -0.48
CA THR A 67 -8.13 2.57 -0.20
C THR A 67 -8.24 1.25 0.57
N GLY A 68 -9.35 1.09 1.29
CA GLY A 68 -9.50 0.11 2.36
C GLY A 68 -8.91 0.65 3.66
N GLY A 69 -9.21 -0.01 4.77
CA GLY A 69 -8.68 0.39 6.06
C GLY A 69 -7.17 0.12 6.13
N ILE A 70 -6.36 1.16 6.36
CA ILE A 70 -4.94 1.01 6.67
C ILE A 70 -4.78 0.99 8.19
N PHE A 71 -4.49 -0.19 8.74
CA PHE A 71 -4.43 -0.41 10.19
C PHE A 71 -3.01 -0.31 10.74
N TYR A 72 -2.00 -0.56 9.91
CA TYR A 72 -0.60 -0.49 10.31
C TYR A 72 0.30 -0.24 9.10
N ILE A 73 1.35 0.54 9.28
CA ILE A 73 2.39 0.80 8.27
C ILE A 73 3.76 0.60 8.91
N ARG A 74 4.63 -0.11 8.21
CA ARG A 74 6.04 -0.22 8.58
C ARG A 74 6.94 -0.13 7.34
N LEU A 75 7.92 0.77 7.41
CA LEU A 75 9.05 0.78 6.48
C LEU A 75 10.08 -0.24 6.96
N LEU A 76 10.53 -1.11 6.04
CA LEU A 76 11.47 -2.18 6.31
C LEU A 76 12.69 -2.00 5.43
N LYS A 77 13.89 -2.24 5.98
CA LYS A 77 15.08 -2.47 5.16
C LYS A 77 15.03 -3.91 4.67
N LYS A 78 15.28 -4.13 3.39
CA LYS A 78 15.43 -5.48 2.85
C LYS A 78 16.70 -6.08 3.44
N GLU A 79 16.60 -7.28 4.04
CA GLU A 79 17.78 -8.02 4.48
C GLU A 79 18.64 -8.38 3.26
N ARG A 80 19.95 -8.27 3.43
CA ARG A 80 20.94 -8.56 2.37
C ARG A 80 21.14 -10.04 2.19
#